data_AF-A0A915BH80-F1
#
_entry.id   AF-A0A915BH80-F1
#
_cell.length_a   1.000
_cell.length_b   1.000
_cell.length_c   1.000
_cell.angle_alpha   90.00
_cell.angle_beta   90.00
_cell.angle_gamma   90.00
#
_symmetry.space_group_name_H-M   'P 1'
#
loop_
_entity.id
_entity.type
_entity.pdbx_description
1 polymer ?
#
loop_
_entity_poly.entity_id
_entity_poly.type
_entity_poly.pdbx_seq_one_letter_code
_entity_poly.pdbx_strand_id
1 'polypeptide(L)'
;VIKYHEMIPAVTDWRRIAAKYAEYEVYPYSEHSPFVDQTLSIESTVLWSVAAALFCTATACFIFIPTMTSIACAVFSVFSISTGVFGFLAHWGVDLDPLSMAALLMAIGCSVDFTAHISYHYYKAVAKNSRDRLEEALTAIGWPMIQVGTSTIVALFPLVFKQSYLAMVFLKTVNVVVLLGMFHGLVVLPAILTAVTASSIG
;
A
#
# COMPACT_ATOMS: atom_id res chain seq x y z
N VAL A 1 14.67 30.46 7.28
CA VAL A 1 13.93 29.44 6.51
C VAL A 1 14.96 28.52 5.90
N ILE A 2 15.08 27.29 6.38
CA ILE A 2 16.07 26.33 5.90
C ILE A 2 15.48 25.60 4.71
N LYS A 3 16.21 25.57 3.61
CA LYS A 3 15.79 24.94 2.37
C LYS A 3 16.34 23.51 2.33
N TYR A 4 15.49 22.51 2.53
CA TYR A 4 15.90 21.09 2.56
C TYR A 4 16.65 20.64 1.29
N HIS A 5 16.31 21.19 0.12
CA HIS A 5 17.02 20.91 -1.13
C HIS A 5 18.47 21.42 -1.16
N GLU A 6 18.83 22.42 -0.35
CA GLU A 6 20.22 22.91 -0.19
C GLU A 6 20.95 22.12 0.91
N MET A 7 20.20 21.61 1.90
CA MET A 7 20.74 20.88 3.03
C MET A 7 21.14 19.44 2.72
N ILE A 8 20.35 18.72 1.93
CA ILE A 8 20.67 17.35 1.50
C ILE A 8 22.06 17.27 0.85
N PRO A 9 22.38 18.06 -0.20
CA PRO A 9 23.70 18.00 -0.83
C PRO A 9 24.81 18.44 0.12
N ALA A 10 24.57 19.43 1.00
CA ALA A 10 25.56 19.89 1.97
C ALA A 10 25.95 18.78 2.97
N VAL A 11 24.97 18.09 3.57
CA VAL A 11 25.22 16.98 4.50
C VAL A 11 25.94 15.82 3.82
N THR A 12 25.54 15.49 2.59
CA THR A 12 26.23 14.46 1.80
C THR A 12 27.68 14.86 1.49
N ASP A 13 27.93 16.15 1.19
CA ASP A 13 29.29 16.62 0.91
C ASP A 13 30.17 16.67 2.17
N TRP A 14 29.61 17.06 3.32
CA TRP A 14 30.31 16.98 4.61
C TRP A 14 30.68 15.55 4.97
N ARG A 15 29.80 14.59 4.72
CA ARG A 15 30.09 13.14 4.88
C ARG A 15 31.18 12.67 3.95
N ARG A 16 31.16 13.12 2.69
CA ARG A 16 32.22 12.81 1.72
C ARG A 16 33.58 13.37 2.16
N ILE A 17 33.62 14.56 2.77
CA ILE A 17 34.85 15.14 3.31
C ILE A 17 35.32 14.35 4.55
N ALA A 18 34.42 14.08 5.50
CA ALA A 18 34.74 13.30 6.69
C ALA A 18 35.26 11.88 6.36
N ALA A 19 34.70 11.24 5.33
CA ALA A 19 35.13 9.92 4.86
C ALA A 19 36.59 9.88 4.35
N LYS A 20 37.20 11.03 4.00
CA LYS A 20 38.62 11.10 3.61
C LYS A 20 39.59 11.01 4.79
N TYR A 21 39.07 11.17 6.00
CA TYR A 21 39.81 11.23 7.26
C TYR A 21 39.28 10.15 8.21
N ALA A 22 38.99 8.96 7.66
CA ALA A 22 38.36 7.86 8.38
C ALA A 22 39.21 7.37 9.57
N GLU A 23 40.53 7.53 9.50
CA GLU A 23 41.49 7.23 10.57
C GLU A 23 41.27 8.03 11.85
N TYR A 24 40.56 9.15 11.77
CA TYR A 24 40.25 10.03 12.90
C TYR A 24 38.80 9.89 13.41
N GLU A 25 38.00 8.97 12.84
CA GLU A 25 36.60 8.73 13.21
C GLU A 25 35.73 10.01 13.27
N VAL A 26 36.00 10.97 12.37
CA VAL A 26 35.31 12.26 12.35
C VAL A 26 33.87 12.09 11.84
N TYR A 27 32.91 12.66 12.56
CA TYR A 27 31.50 12.66 12.18
C TYR A 27 30.97 14.08 11.94
N PRO A 28 30.39 14.39 10.77
CA PRO A 28 29.77 15.68 10.52
C PRO A 28 28.43 15.79 11.27
N TYR A 29 28.38 16.64 12.29
CA TYR A 29 27.17 16.89 13.08
C TYR A 29 26.48 18.20 12.68
N SER A 30 25.16 18.12 12.53
CA SER A 30 24.25 19.25 12.45
C SER A 30 22.94 18.85 13.11
N GLU A 31 22.27 19.80 13.77
CA GLU A 31 20.94 19.58 14.38
C GLU A 31 19.90 19.05 13.37
N HIS A 32 20.11 19.34 12.08
CA HIS A 32 19.19 18.96 11.01
C HIS A 32 19.57 17.66 10.28
N SER A 33 20.75 17.09 10.54
CA SER A 33 21.20 15.83 9.90
C SER A 33 20.19 14.68 10.03
N PRO A 34 19.52 14.45 11.18
CA PRO A 34 18.53 13.38 11.30
C PRO A 34 17.34 13.52 10.33
N PHE A 35 16.89 14.74 10.05
CA PHE A 35 15.79 14.98 9.11
C PHE A 35 16.21 14.75 7.66
N VAL A 36 17.47 15.08 7.33
CA VAL A 36 18.06 14.77 6.02
C VAL A 36 18.17 13.27 5.83
N ASP A 37 18.65 12.54 6.84
CA ASP A 37 18.74 11.07 6.82
C ASP A 37 17.39 10.41 6.62
N GLN A 38 16.39 10.89 7.36
CA GLN A 38 15.03 10.42 7.22
C GLN A 38 14.54 10.63 5.79
N THR A 39 14.75 11.82 5.21
CA THR A 39 14.32 12.18 3.85
C THR A 39 15.00 11.32 2.79
N LEU A 40 16.31 11.10 2.90
CA LEU A 40 17.08 10.24 2.00
C LEU A 40 16.62 8.76 2.06
N SER A 41 16.06 8.34 3.19
CA SER A 41 15.64 6.95 3.39
C SER A 41 14.23 6.64 2.88
N ILE A 42 13.40 7.65 2.60
CA ILE A 42 11.96 7.48 2.34
C ILE A 42 11.70 6.59 1.12
N GLU A 43 12.30 6.91 -0.03
CA GLU A 43 12.09 6.18 -1.27
C GLU A 43 12.41 4.69 -1.12
N SER A 44 13.58 4.39 -0.54
CA SER A 44 14.01 3.01 -0.31
C SER A 44 13.08 2.28 0.67
N THR A 45 12.67 2.96 1.75
CA THR A 45 11.78 2.40 2.77
C THR A 45 10.42 2.04 2.17
N VAL A 46 9.85 2.92 1.35
CA VAL A 46 8.59 2.70 0.65
C VAL A 46 8.69 1.49 -0.28
N LEU A 47 9.74 1.42 -1.10
CA LEU A 47 9.95 0.33 -2.05
C LEU A 47 10.09 -1.02 -1.34
N TRP A 48 10.91 -1.08 -0.28
CA TRP A 48 11.09 -2.28 0.53
C TRP A 48 9.80 -2.68 1.27
N SER A 49 8.99 -1.72 1.69
CA SER A 49 7.72 -2.00 2.35
C SER A 49 6.68 -2.57 1.39
N VAL A 50 6.61 -2.07 0.15
CA VAL A 50 5.77 -2.69 -0.90
C VAL A 50 6.24 -4.11 -1.18
N ALA A 51 7.55 -4.33 -1.36
CA ALA A 51 8.10 -5.65 -1.59
C ALA A 51 7.80 -6.61 -0.43
N ALA A 52 7.97 -6.16 0.82
CA ALA A 52 7.64 -6.91 2.01
C ALA A 52 6.14 -7.23 2.09
N ALA A 53 5.26 -6.29 1.77
CA ALA A 53 3.82 -6.52 1.75
C ALA A 53 3.40 -7.55 0.69
N LEU A 54 3.96 -7.49 -0.52
CA LEU A 54 3.73 -8.50 -1.56
C LEU A 54 4.22 -9.87 -1.12
N PHE A 55 5.40 -9.95 -0.50
CA PHE A 55 5.95 -11.20 0.02
C PHE A 55 5.10 -11.77 1.16
N CYS A 56 4.68 -10.94 2.12
CA CYS A 56 3.80 -11.32 3.21
C CYS A 56 2.44 -11.80 2.68
N THR A 57 1.86 -11.11 1.69
CA THR A 57 0.61 -11.51 1.04
C THR A 57 0.76 -12.87 0.36
N ALA A 58 1.84 -13.06 -0.41
CA ALA A 58 2.13 -14.33 -1.07
C ALA A 58 2.28 -15.47 -0.06
N THR A 59 3.00 -15.23 1.04
CA THR A 59 3.24 -16.22 2.10
C THR A 59 1.95 -16.55 2.86
N ALA A 60 1.16 -15.55 3.24
CA ALA A 60 -0.12 -15.76 3.91
C ALA A 60 -1.10 -16.53 3.00
N CYS A 61 -1.21 -16.14 1.74
CA CYS A 61 -2.04 -16.86 0.78
C CYS A 61 -1.51 -18.28 0.55
N PHE A 62 -0.20 -18.51 0.50
CA PHE A 62 0.36 -19.86 0.38
C PHE A 62 -0.05 -20.78 1.54
N ILE A 63 -0.09 -20.24 2.77
CA ILE A 63 -0.49 -21.00 3.97
C ILE A 63 -1.99 -21.29 3.98
N PHE A 64 -2.83 -20.29 3.68
CA PHE A 64 -4.29 -20.39 3.86
C PHE A 64 -5.10 -20.74 2.59
N ILE A 65 -4.53 -20.48 1.42
CA ILE A 65 -5.16 -20.61 0.10
C ILE A 65 -4.16 -21.32 -0.84
N PRO A 66 -4.04 -22.67 -0.75
CA PRO A 66 -3.00 -23.44 -1.45
C PRO A 66 -3.30 -23.59 -2.96
N THR A 67 -3.57 -22.50 -3.66
CA THR A 67 -3.80 -22.47 -5.12
C THR A 67 -2.94 -21.37 -5.74
N MET A 68 -1.96 -21.75 -6.56
CA MET A 68 -1.00 -20.81 -7.17
C MET A 68 -1.67 -19.66 -7.93
N THR A 69 -2.78 -19.95 -8.61
CA THR A 69 -3.57 -18.96 -9.33
C THR A 69 -4.13 -17.87 -8.40
N SER A 70 -4.69 -18.27 -7.25
CA SER A 70 -5.27 -17.31 -6.31
C SER A 70 -4.21 -16.44 -5.67
N ILE A 71 -3.04 -17.01 -5.36
CA ILE A 71 -1.89 -16.27 -4.81
C ILE A 71 -1.43 -15.23 -5.84
N ALA A 72 -1.21 -15.63 -7.09
CA ALA A 72 -0.77 -14.74 -8.14
C ALA A 72 -1.77 -13.59 -8.38
N CYS A 73 -3.07 -13.88 -8.40
CA CYS A 73 -4.11 -12.87 -8.56
C CYS A 73 -4.16 -11.89 -7.38
N ALA A 74 -4.04 -12.38 -6.14
CA ALA A 74 -4.02 -11.55 -4.94
C ALA A 74 -2.79 -10.63 -4.92
N VAL A 75 -1.60 -11.17 -5.18
CA VAL A 75 -0.34 -10.39 -5.24
C VAL A 75 -0.40 -9.34 -6.35
N PHE A 76 -0.89 -9.71 -7.54
CA PHE A 76 -1.10 -8.76 -8.63
C PHE A 76 -2.06 -7.64 -8.24
N SER A 77 -3.15 -7.97 -7.54
CA SER A 77 -4.12 -6.99 -7.08
C SER A 77 -3.51 -6.01 -6.06
N VAL A 78 -2.74 -6.51 -5.09
CA VAL A 78 -2.03 -5.64 -4.11
C VAL A 78 -1.02 -4.73 -4.81
N PHE A 79 -0.26 -5.27 -5.77
CA PHE A 79 0.69 -4.48 -6.56
C PHE A 79 -0.02 -3.38 -7.37
N SER A 80 -1.12 -3.72 -8.03
CA SER A 80 -1.95 -2.79 -8.81
C SER A 80 -2.54 -1.68 -7.93
N ILE A 81 -3.10 -2.02 -6.75
CA ILE A 81 -3.62 -1.02 -5.81
C ILE A 81 -2.49 -0.11 -5.32
N SER A 82 -1.35 -0.68 -4.92
CA SER A 82 -0.20 0.08 -4.41
C SER A 82 0.29 1.08 -5.46
N THR A 83 0.56 0.63 -6.69
CA THR A 83 0.97 1.49 -7.81
C THR A 83 -0.08 2.55 -8.15
N GLY A 84 -1.37 2.20 -8.09
CA GLY A 84 -2.48 3.15 -8.23
C GLY A 84 -2.46 4.25 -7.16
N VAL A 85 -2.28 3.90 -5.89
CA VAL A 85 -2.19 4.87 -4.78
C VAL A 85 -1.01 5.84 -5.02
N PHE A 86 0.17 5.33 -5.38
CA PHE A 86 1.31 6.19 -5.73
C PHE A 86 0.98 7.13 -6.89
N GLY A 87 0.37 6.61 -7.96
CA GLY A 87 0.02 7.40 -9.13
C GLY A 87 -0.96 8.53 -8.84
N PHE A 88 -2.03 8.25 -8.09
CA PHE A 88 -3.03 9.27 -7.72
C PHE A 88 -2.47 10.32 -6.76
N LEU A 89 -1.67 9.92 -5.78
CA LEU A 89 -1.05 10.88 -4.85
C LEU A 89 -0.03 11.79 -5.54
N ALA A 90 0.79 11.22 -6.43
CA ALA A 90 1.69 12.00 -7.29
C ALA A 90 0.91 12.98 -8.17
N HIS A 91 -0.20 12.54 -8.78
CA HIS A 91 -1.06 13.40 -9.60
C HIS A 91 -1.68 14.55 -8.79
N TRP A 92 -2.00 14.33 -7.52
CA TRP A 92 -2.51 15.37 -6.62
C TRP A 92 -1.42 16.21 -5.93
N GLY A 93 -0.17 16.08 -6.37
CA GLY A 93 0.96 16.86 -5.86
C GLY A 93 1.23 16.65 -4.38
N VAL A 94 1.03 15.42 -3.87
CA VAL A 94 1.43 15.07 -2.50
C VAL A 94 2.91 14.75 -2.51
N ASP A 95 3.69 15.51 -1.74
CA ASP A 95 5.14 15.31 -1.61
C ASP A 95 5.44 14.01 -0.86
N LEU A 96 6.50 13.31 -1.28
CA LEU A 96 6.96 12.09 -0.62
C LEU A 96 7.83 12.44 0.60
N ASP A 97 7.15 12.62 1.73
CA ASP A 97 7.71 12.95 3.04
C ASP A 97 7.40 11.84 4.07
N PRO A 98 7.91 11.91 5.31
CA PRO A 98 7.68 10.84 6.29
C PRO A 98 6.20 10.63 6.65
N LEU A 99 5.39 11.67 6.47
CA LEU A 99 3.98 11.66 6.83
C LEU A 99 3.13 10.94 5.78
N SER A 100 3.33 11.29 4.51
CA SER A 100 2.79 10.60 3.36
C SER A 100 3.31 9.16 3.27
N MET A 101 4.59 8.91 3.62
CA MET A 101 5.12 7.55 3.76
C MET A 101 4.31 6.73 4.77
N ALA A 102 4.03 7.26 5.96
CA ALA A 102 3.21 6.56 6.95
C ALA A 102 1.79 6.29 6.42
N ALA A 103 1.18 7.25 5.74
CA ALA A 103 -0.14 7.08 5.12
C ALA A 103 -0.13 6.02 3.99
N LEU A 104 0.94 5.97 3.20
CA LEU A 104 1.17 4.99 2.14
C LEU A 104 1.33 3.57 2.71
N LEU A 105 2.08 3.41 3.81
CA LEU A 105 2.24 2.11 4.48
C LEU A 105 0.90 1.58 4.99
N MET A 106 0.10 2.45 5.61
CA MET A 106 -1.26 2.10 6.00
C MET A 106 -2.11 1.70 4.79
N ALA A 107 -2.02 2.44 3.67
CA ALA A 107 -2.73 2.09 2.44
C ALA A 107 -2.33 0.71 1.89
N ILE A 108 -1.03 0.38 1.89
CA ILE A 108 -0.56 -0.96 1.49
C ILE A 108 -1.23 -2.03 2.37
N GLY A 109 -1.28 -1.82 3.69
CA GLY A 109 -1.99 -2.72 4.62
C GLY A 109 -3.47 -2.91 4.26
N CYS A 110 -4.23 -1.82 4.10
CA CYS A 110 -5.64 -1.90 3.71
C CYS A 110 -5.85 -2.62 2.37
N SER A 111 -4.94 -2.46 1.41
CA SER A 111 -5.04 -3.14 0.11
C SER A 111 -4.93 -4.67 0.22
N VAL A 112 -4.08 -5.15 1.14
CA VAL A 112 -3.94 -6.58 1.44
C VAL A 112 -5.22 -7.12 2.06
N ASP A 113 -5.85 -6.38 2.99
CA ASP A 113 -7.09 -6.82 3.64
C ASP A 113 -8.20 -7.08 2.61
N PHE A 114 -8.47 -6.11 1.72
CA PHE A 114 -9.52 -6.28 0.70
C PHE A 114 -9.28 -7.48 -0.22
N THR A 115 -8.03 -7.71 -0.62
CA THR A 115 -7.67 -8.75 -1.59
C THR A 115 -7.58 -10.14 -0.96
N ALA A 116 -7.06 -10.24 0.27
CA ALA A 116 -6.96 -11.50 0.99
C ALA A 116 -8.34 -12.04 1.38
N HIS A 117 -9.24 -11.18 1.88
CA HIS A 117 -10.59 -11.59 2.28
C HIS A 117 -11.38 -12.20 1.12
N ILE A 118 -11.44 -11.52 -0.03
CA ILE A 118 -12.18 -12.07 -1.18
C ILE A 118 -11.52 -13.34 -1.73
N SER A 119 -10.19 -13.39 -1.81
CA SER A 119 -9.46 -14.58 -2.27
C SER A 119 -9.73 -15.79 -1.39
N TYR A 120 -9.73 -15.59 -0.07
CA TYR A 120 -10.00 -16.64 0.90
C TYR A 120 -11.43 -17.15 0.81
N HIS A 121 -12.42 -16.26 0.75
CA HIS A 121 -13.83 -16.65 0.62
C HIS A 121 -14.13 -17.34 -0.72
N TYR A 122 -13.51 -16.88 -1.81
CA TYR A 122 -13.60 -17.55 -3.12
C TYR A 122 -12.99 -18.97 -3.10
N TYR A 123 -11.84 -19.12 -2.45
CA TYR A 123 -11.21 -20.43 -2.27
C TYR A 123 -12.05 -21.38 -1.41
N LYS A 124 -12.62 -20.87 -0.31
CA LYS A 124 -13.43 -21.65 0.64
C LYS A 124 -14.81 -22.03 0.09
N ALA A 125 -15.32 -21.32 -0.92
CA ALA A 125 -16.62 -21.60 -1.52
C ALA A 125 -16.75 -23.07 -1.95
N VAL A 126 -17.89 -23.68 -1.63
CA VAL A 126 -18.14 -25.12 -1.83
C VAL A 126 -18.62 -25.41 -3.25
N ALA A 127 -19.16 -24.40 -3.94
CA ALA A 127 -19.70 -24.56 -5.28
C ALA A 127 -18.67 -25.08 -6.31
N LYS A 128 -19.14 -25.83 -7.30
CA LYS A 128 -18.27 -26.45 -8.32
C LYS A 128 -17.92 -25.50 -9.47
N ASN A 129 -18.87 -24.64 -9.85
CA ASN A 129 -18.69 -23.70 -10.96
C ASN A 129 -18.03 -22.42 -10.45
N SER A 130 -17.13 -21.84 -11.25
CA SER A 130 -16.43 -20.60 -10.88
C SER A 130 -17.38 -19.42 -10.60
N ARG A 131 -18.50 -19.34 -11.32
CA ARG A 131 -19.53 -18.31 -11.12
C ARG A 131 -20.26 -18.47 -9.79
N ASP A 132 -20.70 -19.69 -9.49
CA ASP A 132 -21.42 -19.98 -8.25
C ASP A 132 -20.50 -19.79 -7.03
N ARG A 133 -19.20 -20.11 -7.17
CA ARG A 133 -18.19 -19.82 -6.13
C ARG A 133 -18.03 -18.32 -5.89
N LEU A 134 -18.06 -17.53 -6.97
CA LEU A 134 -18.01 -16.09 -6.85
C LEU A 134 -19.25 -15.53 -6.14
N GLU A 135 -20.43 -16.02 -6.50
CA GLU A 135 -21.69 -15.63 -5.87
C GLU A 135 -21.67 -15.96 -4.37
N GLU A 136 -21.24 -17.16 -3.99
CA GLU A 136 -21.10 -17.58 -2.59
C GLU A 136 -20.12 -16.67 -1.83
N ALA A 137 -18.96 -16.37 -2.42
CA ALA A 137 -17.96 -15.49 -1.82
C ALA A 137 -18.48 -14.06 -1.62
N LEU A 138 -19.06 -13.45 -2.67
CA LEU A 138 -19.59 -12.08 -2.60
C LEU A 138 -20.80 -11.97 -1.67
N THR A 139 -21.64 -12.99 -1.60
CA THR A 139 -22.76 -13.03 -0.65
C THR A 139 -22.25 -13.08 0.80
N ALA A 140 -21.12 -13.77 1.04
CA ALA A 140 -20.53 -13.86 2.37
C ALA A 140 -19.78 -12.58 2.79
N ILE A 141 -18.98 -11.98 1.90
CA ILE A 141 -18.02 -10.92 2.28
C ILE A 141 -18.25 -9.57 1.61
N GLY A 142 -19.07 -9.49 0.56
CA GLY A 142 -19.28 -8.27 -0.22
C GLY A 142 -19.89 -7.13 0.59
N TRP A 143 -20.97 -7.38 1.34
CA TRP A 143 -21.58 -6.37 2.20
C TRP A 143 -20.67 -5.91 3.34
N PRO A 144 -20.03 -6.83 4.11
CA PRO A 144 -19.00 -6.44 5.09
C PRO A 144 -17.89 -5.55 4.51
N MET A 145 -17.39 -5.86 3.30
CA MET A 145 -16.34 -5.05 2.66
C MET A 145 -16.81 -3.64 2.31
N ILE A 146 -18.02 -3.48 1.79
CA ILE A 146 -18.60 -2.15 1.51
C ILE A 146 -18.76 -1.35 2.81
N GLN A 147 -19.20 -2.00 3.89
CA GLN A 147 -19.34 -1.36 5.19
C GLN A 147 -17.99 -0.91 5.75
N VAL A 148 -16.96 -1.74 5.66
CA VAL A 148 -15.59 -1.40 6.08
C VAL A 148 -15.05 -0.20 5.31
N GLY A 149 -15.18 -0.20 3.97
CA GLY A 149 -14.71 0.93 3.16
C GLY A 149 -15.47 2.22 3.47
N THR A 150 -16.80 2.15 3.50
CA THR A 150 -17.64 3.34 3.75
C THR A 150 -17.43 3.90 5.14
N SER A 151 -17.35 3.05 6.17
CA SER A 151 -17.11 3.49 7.55
C SER A 151 -15.73 4.14 7.71
N THR A 152 -14.71 3.65 7.01
CA THR A 152 -13.36 4.25 7.01
C THR A 152 -13.38 5.66 6.43
N ILE A 153 -14.08 5.87 5.30
CA ILE A 153 -14.24 7.20 4.70
C ILE A 153 -15.01 8.14 5.64
N VAL A 154 -16.12 7.66 6.22
CA VAL A 154 -16.93 8.45 7.18
C VAL A 154 -16.13 8.79 8.44
N ALA A 155 -15.31 7.87 8.94
CA ALA A 155 -14.47 8.11 10.12
C ALA A 155 -13.46 9.23 9.90
N LEU A 156 -13.02 9.44 8.66
CA LEU A 156 -12.10 10.53 8.31
C LEU A 156 -12.80 11.81 7.88
N PHE A 157 -14.13 11.83 7.74
CA PHE A 157 -14.88 13.02 7.38
C PHE A 157 -14.56 14.25 8.27
N PRO A 158 -14.39 14.13 9.60
CA PRO A 158 -14.04 15.28 10.44
C PRO A 158 -12.72 15.96 10.07
N LEU A 159 -11.78 15.26 9.42
CA LEU A 159 -10.50 15.84 8.99
C LEU A 159 -10.67 16.93 7.93
N VAL A 160 -11.78 16.93 7.18
CA VAL A 160 -12.10 17.97 6.19
C VAL A 160 -12.20 19.35 6.83
N PHE A 161 -12.66 19.43 8.08
CA PHE A 161 -12.78 20.70 8.80
C PHE A 161 -11.44 21.21 9.33
N LYS A 162 -10.39 20.38 9.32
CA LYS A 162 -9.05 20.79 9.75
C LYS A 162 -8.20 21.18 8.54
N GLN A 163 -7.84 22.47 8.48
CA GLN A 163 -6.88 22.98 7.51
C GLN A 163 -5.45 22.64 7.96
N SER A 164 -5.06 21.36 7.87
CA SER A 164 -3.67 20.94 8.06
C SER A 164 -3.21 20.03 6.92
N TYR A 165 -1.93 20.17 6.58
CA TYR A 165 -1.29 19.31 5.57
C TYR A 165 -1.44 17.83 5.92
N LEU A 166 -1.23 17.47 7.20
CA LEU A 166 -1.43 16.12 7.70
C LEU A 166 -2.83 15.58 7.41
N ALA A 167 -3.86 16.36 7.75
CA ALA A 167 -5.24 15.96 7.54
C ALA A 167 -5.52 15.73 6.05
N MET A 168 -5.01 16.61 5.17
CA MET A 168 -5.18 16.50 3.73
C MET A 168 -4.49 15.25 3.16
N VAL A 169 -3.25 14.96 3.56
CA VAL A 169 -2.50 13.78 3.08
C VAL A 169 -3.19 12.48 3.49
N PHE A 170 -3.60 12.36 4.75
CA PHE A 170 -4.34 11.19 5.23
C PHE A 170 -5.68 11.03 4.52
N LEU A 171 -6.44 12.12 4.38
CA LEU A 171 -7.74 12.09 3.70
C LEU A 171 -7.59 11.66 2.24
N LYS A 172 -6.65 12.24 1.49
CA LYS A 172 -6.37 11.85 0.09
C LYS A 172 -5.97 10.38 -0.01
N THR A 173 -5.02 9.96 0.81
CA THR A 173 -4.45 8.60 0.75
C THR A 173 -5.50 7.54 1.10
N VAL A 174 -6.26 7.76 2.18
CA VAL A 174 -7.27 6.79 2.62
C VAL A 174 -8.44 6.71 1.64
N ASN A 175 -8.91 7.84 1.12
CA ASN A 175 -9.97 7.80 0.11
C ASN A 175 -9.53 7.02 -1.14
N VAL A 176 -8.31 7.25 -1.64
CA VAL A 176 -7.81 6.55 -2.83
C VAL A 176 -7.69 5.05 -2.57
N VAL A 177 -7.04 4.65 -1.47
CA VAL A 177 -6.84 3.22 -1.20
C VAL A 177 -8.14 2.50 -0.92
N VAL A 178 -9.10 3.11 -0.23
CA VAL A 178 -10.40 2.48 0.04
C VAL A 178 -11.16 2.30 -1.28
N LEU A 179 -11.20 3.31 -2.14
CA LEU A 179 -11.89 3.20 -3.43
C LEU A 179 -11.23 2.18 -4.35
N LEU A 180 -9.90 2.21 -4.47
CA LEU A 180 -9.16 1.24 -5.29
C LEU A 180 -9.23 -0.17 -4.71
N GLY A 181 -9.15 -0.30 -3.39
CA GLY A 181 -9.23 -1.56 -2.66
C GLY A 181 -10.61 -2.20 -2.77
N MET A 182 -11.69 -1.43 -2.61
CA MET A 182 -13.05 -1.89 -2.87
C MET A 182 -13.24 -2.29 -4.33
N PHE A 183 -12.78 -1.47 -5.28
CA PHE A 183 -12.88 -1.78 -6.70
C PHE A 183 -12.14 -3.08 -7.05
N HIS A 184 -10.93 -3.26 -6.53
CA HIS A 184 -10.16 -4.48 -6.76
C HIS A 184 -10.80 -5.69 -6.05
N GLY A 185 -11.18 -5.55 -4.79
CA GLY A 185 -11.73 -6.63 -3.98
C GLY A 185 -13.12 -7.08 -4.40
N LEU A 186 -13.96 -6.18 -4.93
CA LEU A 186 -15.34 -6.49 -5.31
C LEU A 186 -15.54 -6.71 -6.81
N VAL A 187 -14.64 -6.20 -7.66
CA VAL A 187 -14.81 -6.25 -9.12
C VAL A 187 -13.63 -6.94 -9.80
N VAL A 188 -12.42 -6.38 -9.69
CA VAL A 188 -11.28 -6.82 -10.52
C VAL A 188 -10.85 -8.24 -10.15
N LEU A 189 -10.60 -8.49 -8.87
CA LEU A 189 -10.07 -9.76 -8.38
C LEU A 189 -11.11 -10.89 -8.55
N PRO A 190 -12.39 -10.72 -8.19
CA PRO A 190 -13.50 -11.58 -8.62
C PRO A 190 -13.51 -11.96 -10.10
N ALA A 191 -13.39 -10.97 -10.99
CA ALA A 191 -13.45 -11.19 -12.43
C ALA A 191 -12.24 -12.00 -12.93
N ILE A 192 -11.03 -11.68 -12.45
CA ILE A 192 -9.80 -12.40 -12.80
C ILE A 192 -9.87 -13.84 -12.28
N LEU A 193 -10.22 -14.04 -11.00
CA LEU A 193 -10.33 -15.38 -10.40
C LEU A 193 -11.31 -16.24 -11.20
N THR A 194 -12.50 -15.70 -11.52
CA THR A 194 -13.52 -16.42 -12.30
C THR A 194 -13.03 -16.78 -13.70
N ALA A 195 -12.36 -15.86 -14.39
CA ALA A 195 -11.85 -16.08 -15.74
C ALA A 195 -10.76 -17.16 -15.77
N VAL A 196 -9.82 -17.10 -14.83
CA VAL A 196 -8.69 -18.04 -14.81
C VAL A 196 -9.12 -19.41 -14.30
N THR A 197 -9.97 -19.51 -13.27
CA THR A 197 -10.43 -20.84 -12.80
C THR A 197 -11.41 -21.49 -13.76
N ALA A 198 -12.18 -20.72 -14.55
CA ALA A 198 -12.99 -21.28 -15.63
C ALA A 198 -12.13 -21.97 -16.70
N SER A 199 -10.95 -21.43 -17.01
CA SER A 199 -10.02 -22.02 -17.98
C SER A 199 -9.32 -23.30 -17.50
N SER A 200 -9.25 -23.53 -16.19
CA SER A 200 -8.61 -24.72 -15.61
C SER A 200 -9.54 -25.94 -15.52
N ILE A 201 -10.85 -25.76 -15.75
CA ILE A 201 -11.88 -26.82 -15.65
C ILE A 201 -12.40 -27.21 -17.06
N GLY A 202 -11.98 -26.47 -18.10
CA GLY A 202 -12.30 -26.73 -19.50
C GLY A 202 -11.33 -27.68 -20.19
#